data_AF-A0A8J4JEY3-F1
#
_entry.id   AF-A0A8J4JEY3-F1
#
_cell.length_a   1.000
_cell.length_b   1.000
_cell.length_c   1.000
_cell.angle_alpha   90.00
_cell.angle_beta   90.00
_cell.angle_gamma   90.00
#
_symmetry.space_group_name_H-M   'P 1'
#
loop_
_entity.id
_entity.type
_entity.pdbx_description
1 polymer ?
#
loop_
_entity_poly.entity_id
_entity_poly.type
_entity_poly.pdbx_seq_one_letter_code
_entity_poly.pdbx_strand_id
1 'polypeptide(L)'
;SSYLFTFPVRGSEGLYMVNGPPGFTESTAFQRDSGKNCKAVAFSKDGSLFAWCNGEKVNIVNVTSAELLRSFDLPKAVCLEFSPKNNVLATWQAYTTAKDGTAGVPNLQLHDVKTGKCLKSFIQKKMQNWCPCWADDESICARNVNNEVHFFENNNFSTIANKLHLQKVNDFVLSPGAQPTKVAVYVPGSKGAPSFVRLYQYPNFGGPQSALANKSFFKADKVTMLWNKKATAVLVIASTEVDKTGASYYGEQTLHYIATNGESAVVQLPKNGPIYDVVWNPNSVEFCAVYGFMPAKATVFNLKCDPVFDFGTGPRNAAYYSPHGHILVLAGFGNLRGQMEVWDVKNYKLISKPVASDSTYFAWCPDGEHIVTATCAPRLRVSNGYKIWHYTGSLLHSYEVPSNEEMWQVTWQPFLDGVFPVKAVKYQAVPSELPSAEPKPAQAYRPPALRNKPVTSSKLHEDEPPQNMKPQLGSSDKPLSKTALKNQRKHEAKKAAKQEAKADANQECTQSSASQNAPRSAVPVVTSGDPEVDKKIKNLKKKLKAIEQLKEQAAAGKQLEKNQLEKIQKETALLQELEDLELGL
;
A
#
# COMPACT_ATOMS: atom_id res chain seq x y z
N SER A 1 -17.51 -34.41 -7.38
CA SER A 1 -16.07 -34.53 -7.69
C SER A 1 -15.33 -33.61 -6.75
N SER A 2 -14.57 -34.15 -5.80
CA SER A 2 -13.81 -33.35 -4.85
C SER A 2 -12.64 -32.72 -5.60
N TYR A 3 -12.68 -31.41 -5.85
CA TYR A 3 -11.53 -30.72 -6.42
C TYR A 3 -10.34 -30.88 -5.47
N LEU A 4 -9.25 -31.43 -5.97
CA LEU A 4 -7.98 -31.47 -5.25
C LEU A 4 -7.29 -30.13 -5.48
N PHE A 5 -7.25 -29.28 -4.46
CA PHE A 5 -6.49 -28.04 -4.52
C PHE A 5 -5.00 -28.34 -4.52
N THR A 6 -4.23 -27.49 -5.20
CA THR A 6 -2.78 -27.61 -5.25
C THR A 6 -2.12 -26.26 -5.02
N PHE A 7 -0.89 -26.28 -4.54
CA PHE A 7 -0.07 -25.09 -4.43
C PHE A 7 1.42 -25.43 -4.61
N PRO A 8 2.16 -24.69 -5.46
CA PRO A 8 3.60 -24.82 -5.56
C PRO A 8 4.29 -24.19 -4.34
N VAL A 9 5.36 -24.84 -3.92
CA VAL A 9 6.33 -24.31 -2.97
C VAL A 9 7.67 -24.20 -3.69
N ARG A 10 8.22 -22.98 -3.67
CA ARG A 10 9.51 -22.65 -4.29
C ARG A 10 10.50 -22.21 -3.22
N GLY A 11 11.70 -22.77 -3.26
CA GLY A 11 12.79 -22.43 -2.35
C GLY A 11 14.16 -22.83 -2.86
N SER A 12 15.14 -22.86 -1.96
CA SER A 12 16.51 -23.30 -2.25
C SER A 12 16.61 -24.78 -2.64
N GLU A 13 15.63 -25.60 -2.22
CA GLU A 13 15.52 -27.00 -2.64
C GLU A 13 14.86 -27.19 -4.02
N GLY A 14 14.53 -26.08 -4.70
CA GLY A 14 13.86 -26.09 -5.99
C GLY A 14 12.35 -25.87 -5.88
N LEU A 15 11.59 -26.57 -6.72
CA LEU A 15 10.16 -26.39 -6.92
C LEU A 15 9.42 -27.72 -6.87
N TYR A 16 8.41 -27.79 -6.00
CA TYR A 16 7.48 -28.93 -5.90
C TYR A 16 6.04 -28.44 -5.73
N MET A 17 5.08 -29.30 -5.99
CA MET A 17 3.66 -29.03 -5.77
C MET A 17 3.15 -29.83 -4.57
N VAL A 18 2.29 -29.21 -3.77
CA VAL A 18 1.62 -29.86 -2.63
C VAL A 18 0.13 -29.93 -2.94
N ASN A 19 -0.46 -31.10 -2.73
CA ASN A 19 -1.90 -31.33 -2.80
C ASN A 19 -2.53 -30.98 -1.45
N GLY A 20 -3.79 -30.55 -1.46
CA GLY A 20 -4.58 -30.31 -0.27
C GLY A 20 -5.30 -28.95 -0.31
N PRO A 21 -6.35 -28.73 0.50
CA PRO A 21 -6.95 -29.65 1.50
C PRO A 21 -7.71 -30.87 0.90
N PRO A 22 -8.02 -31.93 1.69
CA PRO A 22 -7.82 -32.08 3.14
C PRO A 22 -6.48 -32.72 3.56
N GLY A 23 -5.83 -33.50 2.69
CA GLY A 23 -4.52 -34.07 2.96
C GLY A 23 -3.41 -33.21 2.35
N PHE A 24 -2.37 -32.89 3.13
CA PHE A 24 -1.25 -32.05 2.69
C PHE A 24 -0.04 -32.92 2.40
N THR A 25 0.10 -33.32 1.15
CA THR A 25 1.20 -34.20 0.69
C THR A 25 1.78 -33.69 -0.61
N GLU A 26 3.09 -33.86 -0.80
CA GLU A 26 3.73 -33.57 -2.08
C GLU A 26 3.05 -34.37 -3.21
N SER A 27 2.81 -33.70 -4.34
CA SER A 27 2.14 -34.29 -5.48
C SER A 27 3.08 -35.28 -6.17
N THR A 28 2.63 -36.53 -6.30
CA THR A 28 3.36 -37.56 -7.06
C THR A 28 3.24 -37.40 -8.56
N ALA A 29 2.25 -36.62 -9.03
CA ALA A 29 2.04 -36.36 -10.44
C ALA A 29 3.02 -35.30 -10.98
N PHE A 30 3.33 -34.29 -10.17
CA PHE A 30 4.28 -33.25 -10.54
C PHE A 30 5.70 -33.69 -10.19
N GLN A 31 6.57 -33.87 -11.20
CA GLN A 31 7.97 -34.18 -10.96
C GLN A 31 8.68 -32.94 -10.38
N ARG A 32 9.22 -33.09 -9.17
CA ARG A 32 10.02 -32.06 -8.49
C ARG A 32 11.17 -31.58 -9.37
N ASP A 33 11.31 -30.26 -9.49
CA ASP A 33 12.46 -29.64 -10.12
C ASP A 33 13.45 -29.23 -9.02
N SER A 34 14.50 -30.02 -8.83
CA SER A 34 15.53 -29.78 -7.81
C SER A 34 16.52 -28.65 -8.19
N GLY A 35 16.25 -27.92 -9.27
CA GLY A 35 17.07 -26.80 -9.72
C GLY A 35 17.11 -25.67 -8.69
N LYS A 36 18.31 -25.37 -8.18
CA LYS A 36 18.55 -24.28 -7.22
C LYS A 36 18.30 -22.88 -7.79
N ASN A 37 18.02 -22.77 -9.09
CA ASN A 37 17.88 -21.52 -9.83
C ASN A 37 16.45 -21.30 -10.35
N CYS A 38 15.43 -21.71 -9.59
CA CYS A 38 14.05 -21.37 -9.94
C CYS A 38 13.79 -19.87 -9.73
N LYS A 39 13.82 -19.06 -10.80
CA LYS A 39 13.77 -17.58 -10.70
C LYS A 39 12.35 -17.00 -10.68
N ALA A 40 11.42 -17.64 -11.39
CA ALA A 40 10.07 -17.15 -11.56
C ALA A 40 9.09 -18.32 -11.69
N VAL A 41 7.89 -18.13 -11.16
CA VAL A 41 6.75 -19.05 -11.30
C VAL A 41 5.50 -18.22 -11.60
N ALA A 42 4.57 -18.77 -12.36
CA ALA A 42 3.29 -18.15 -12.66
C ALA A 42 2.21 -19.21 -12.90
N PHE A 43 1.03 -18.99 -12.35
CA PHE A 43 -0.17 -19.71 -12.77
C PHE A 43 -0.88 -18.95 -13.88
N SER A 44 -1.61 -19.68 -14.72
CA SER A 44 -2.65 -19.07 -15.54
C SER A 44 -3.78 -18.50 -14.68
N LYS A 45 -4.57 -17.58 -15.23
CA LYS A 45 -5.69 -16.93 -14.51
C LYS A 45 -6.74 -17.93 -14.02
N ASP A 46 -6.98 -18.99 -14.78
CA ASP A 46 -7.88 -20.09 -14.45
C ASP A 46 -7.24 -21.22 -13.64
N GLY A 47 -5.92 -21.15 -13.42
CA GLY A 47 -5.11 -22.16 -12.73
C GLY A 47 -4.95 -23.50 -13.46
N SER A 48 -5.34 -23.60 -14.73
CA SER A 48 -5.16 -24.84 -15.51
C SER A 48 -3.72 -25.07 -15.93
N LEU A 49 -2.93 -24.01 -16.09
CA LEU A 49 -1.52 -24.06 -16.48
C LEU A 49 -0.62 -23.50 -15.38
N PHE A 50 0.57 -24.07 -15.29
CA PHE A 50 1.62 -23.57 -14.41
C PHE A 50 2.94 -23.48 -15.18
N ALA A 51 3.59 -22.32 -15.07
CA ALA A 51 4.90 -22.09 -15.68
C ALA A 51 5.95 -21.77 -14.63
N TRP A 52 7.18 -22.24 -14.87
CA TRP A 52 8.33 -21.87 -14.08
C TRP A 52 9.60 -21.76 -14.92
N CYS A 53 10.53 -20.93 -14.46
CA CYS A 53 11.86 -20.79 -15.03
C CYS A 53 12.86 -21.45 -14.09
N ASN A 54 13.55 -22.51 -14.52
CA ASN A 54 14.55 -23.23 -13.73
C ASN A 54 15.99 -22.71 -13.93
N GLY A 55 16.15 -21.57 -14.61
CA GLY A 55 17.44 -20.97 -14.91
C GLY A 55 18.08 -21.47 -16.22
N GLU A 56 17.50 -22.49 -16.84
CA GLU A 56 17.87 -22.98 -18.17
C GLU A 56 16.71 -22.80 -19.15
N LYS A 57 15.53 -23.25 -18.74
CA LYS A 57 14.32 -23.27 -19.54
C LYS A 57 13.12 -22.71 -18.78
N VAL A 58 12.15 -22.24 -19.53
CA VAL A 58 10.81 -21.94 -19.06
C VAL A 58 9.90 -23.08 -19.45
N ASN A 59 9.40 -23.82 -18.46
CA ASN A 59 8.51 -24.95 -18.65
C ASN A 59 7.06 -24.53 -18.41
N ILE A 60 6.13 -25.12 -19.14
CA ILE A 60 4.68 -24.98 -18.97
C ILE A 60 4.10 -26.38 -18.80
N VAL A 61 3.39 -26.62 -17.70
CA VAL A 61 2.65 -27.86 -17.46
C VAL A 61 1.15 -27.60 -17.36
N ASN A 62 0.35 -28.60 -17.66
CA ASN A 62 -1.04 -28.66 -17.22
C ASN A 62 -1.08 -29.11 -15.75
N VAL A 63 -1.78 -28.38 -14.89
CA VAL A 63 -1.77 -28.65 -13.44
C VAL A 63 -2.54 -29.93 -13.10
N THR A 64 -3.60 -30.25 -13.85
CA THR A 64 -4.45 -31.42 -13.58
C THR A 64 -3.81 -32.71 -14.07
N SER A 65 -3.24 -32.73 -15.28
CA SER A 65 -2.57 -33.92 -15.81
C SER A 65 -1.10 -34.03 -15.41
N ALA A 66 -0.51 -32.95 -14.89
CA ALA A 66 0.93 -32.79 -14.66
C ALA A 66 1.80 -33.00 -15.92
N GLU A 67 1.20 -32.92 -17.11
CA GLU A 67 1.88 -33.11 -18.38
C GLU A 67 2.62 -31.84 -18.80
N LEU A 68 3.87 -32.00 -19.25
CA LEU A 68 4.67 -30.93 -19.84
C LEU A 68 4.11 -30.56 -21.22
N LEU A 69 3.52 -29.38 -21.32
CA LEU A 69 2.96 -28.87 -22.57
C LEU A 69 4.05 -28.26 -23.45
N ARG A 70 4.89 -27.39 -22.90
CA ARG A 70 5.90 -26.62 -23.64
C ARG A 70 7.13 -26.34 -22.79
N SER A 71 8.25 -26.17 -23.47
CA SER A 71 9.51 -25.72 -22.89
C SER A 71 10.17 -24.71 -23.83
N PHE A 72 10.68 -23.61 -23.28
CA PHE A 72 11.38 -22.56 -24.02
C PHE A 72 12.79 -22.39 -23.46
N ASP A 73 13.81 -22.33 -24.33
CA ASP A 73 15.20 -22.13 -23.93
C ASP A 73 15.48 -20.65 -23.57
N LEU A 74 14.94 -20.22 -22.41
CA LEU A 74 14.99 -18.85 -21.91
C LEU A 74 15.67 -18.78 -20.52
N PRO A 75 16.99 -19.05 -20.42
CA PRO A 75 17.71 -19.19 -19.15
C PRO A 75 17.76 -17.91 -18.30
N LYS A 76 17.55 -16.76 -18.94
CA LYS A 76 17.63 -15.43 -18.33
C LYS A 76 16.28 -14.86 -17.94
N ALA A 77 15.17 -15.58 -18.17
CA ALA A 77 13.85 -15.12 -17.79
C ALA A 77 13.73 -15.01 -16.25
N VAL A 78 13.20 -13.88 -15.79
CA VAL A 78 12.99 -13.58 -14.36
C VAL A 78 11.57 -13.13 -14.05
N CYS A 79 10.74 -12.90 -15.06
CA CYS A 79 9.31 -12.68 -14.90
C CYS A 79 8.54 -13.46 -15.97
N LEU A 80 7.39 -13.98 -15.56
CA LEU A 80 6.47 -14.79 -16.36
C LEU A 80 5.06 -14.29 -16.06
N GLU A 81 4.22 -14.13 -17.08
CA GLU A 81 2.80 -13.80 -16.91
C GLU A 81 2.00 -14.43 -18.06
N PHE A 82 0.89 -15.10 -17.75
CA PHE A 82 -0.04 -15.59 -18.75
C PHE A 82 -1.08 -14.54 -19.12
N SER A 83 -1.51 -14.55 -20.37
CA SER A 83 -2.72 -13.83 -20.77
C SER A 83 -3.98 -14.50 -20.16
N PRO A 84 -5.10 -13.76 -19.95
CA PRO A 84 -6.26 -14.24 -19.20
C PRO A 84 -6.95 -15.53 -19.67
N LYS A 85 -6.84 -15.90 -20.95
CA LYS A 85 -7.34 -17.15 -21.57
C LYS A 85 -6.22 -18.09 -21.98
N ASN A 86 -5.00 -17.88 -21.49
CA ASN A 86 -3.85 -18.77 -21.62
C ASN A 86 -3.33 -18.96 -23.05
N ASN A 87 -3.65 -18.04 -23.96
CA ASN A 87 -3.14 -18.13 -25.35
C ASN A 87 -1.70 -17.63 -25.46
N VAL A 88 -1.28 -16.68 -24.62
CA VAL A 88 0.02 -16.03 -24.67
C VAL A 88 0.74 -16.13 -23.32
N LEU A 89 2.03 -16.45 -23.36
CA LEU A 89 2.95 -16.32 -22.23
C LEU A 89 3.90 -15.15 -22.49
N ALA A 90 3.82 -14.13 -21.63
CA ALA A 90 4.79 -13.04 -21.60
C ALA A 90 5.98 -13.43 -20.72
N THR A 91 7.19 -13.21 -21.26
CA THR A 91 8.45 -13.48 -20.55
C THR A 91 9.32 -12.24 -20.57
N TRP A 92 9.99 -11.95 -19.46
CA TRP A 92 10.91 -10.83 -19.37
C TRP A 92 12.22 -11.22 -18.71
N GLN A 93 13.30 -10.67 -19.26
CA GLN A 93 14.65 -10.78 -18.74
C GLN A 93 15.27 -9.39 -18.58
N ALA A 94 16.31 -9.28 -17.75
CA ALA A 94 17.03 -8.04 -17.57
C ALA A 94 17.58 -7.51 -18.91
N TYR A 95 17.34 -6.22 -19.19
CA TYR A 95 17.83 -5.59 -20.42
C TYR A 95 19.35 -5.50 -20.38
N THR A 96 20.00 -6.01 -21.42
CA THR A 96 21.45 -5.92 -21.62
C THR A 96 21.76 -5.29 -22.97
N THR A 97 22.68 -4.33 -22.99
CA THR A 97 23.22 -3.77 -24.24
C THR A 97 24.21 -4.75 -24.87
N ALA A 98 24.27 -4.79 -26.19
CA ALA A 98 25.33 -5.51 -26.88
C ALA A 98 26.68 -4.82 -26.61
N LYS A 99 27.78 -5.58 -26.65
CA LYS A 99 29.14 -5.07 -26.41
C LYS A 99 29.57 -4.01 -27.44
N ASP A 100 28.91 -3.98 -28.60
CA ASP A 100 29.26 -3.11 -29.73
C ASP A 100 28.48 -1.78 -29.74
N GLY A 101 27.80 -1.42 -28.65
CA GLY A 101 27.05 -0.15 -28.54
C GLY A 101 25.76 -0.07 -29.36
N THR A 102 25.39 -1.14 -30.07
CA THR A 102 24.12 -1.26 -30.80
C THR A 102 22.93 -1.45 -29.84
N ALA A 103 21.72 -1.14 -30.33
CA ALA A 103 20.48 -1.31 -29.56
C ALA A 103 20.41 -2.72 -28.95
N GLY A 104 20.10 -2.80 -27.64
CA GLY A 104 20.13 -4.05 -26.90
C GLY A 104 19.11 -5.07 -27.43
N VAL A 105 19.36 -6.35 -27.13
CA VAL A 105 18.51 -7.47 -27.55
C VAL A 105 17.11 -7.30 -26.94
N PRO A 106 16.02 -7.56 -27.70
CA PRO A 106 14.66 -7.58 -27.16
C PRO A 106 14.55 -8.50 -25.93
N ASN A 107 14.15 -7.92 -24.80
CA ASN A 107 14.17 -8.60 -23.50
C ASN A 107 12.76 -8.91 -22.96
N LEU A 108 11.72 -8.44 -23.63
CA LEU A 108 10.33 -8.85 -23.43
C LEU A 108 9.89 -9.66 -24.65
N GLN A 109 9.43 -10.89 -24.44
CA GLN A 109 8.98 -11.78 -25.51
C GLN A 109 7.59 -12.31 -25.21
N LEU A 110 6.73 -12.31 -26.22
CA LEU A 110 5.38 -12.86 -26.18
C LEU A 110 5.36 -14.15 -26.98
N HIS A 111 5.06 -15.27 -26.31
CA HIS A 111 5.04 -16.59 -26.90
C HIS A 111 3.61 -17.12 -26.95
N ASP A 112 3.24 -17.72 -28.08
CA ASP A 112 1.99 -18.45 -28.18
C ASP A 112 2.12 -19.78 -27.42
N VAL A 113 1.22 -20.02 -26.46
CA VAL A 113 1.30 -21.18 -25.57
C VAL A 113 1.02 -22.49 -26.32
N LYS A 114 0.15 -22.46 -27.35
CA LYS A 114 -0.24 -23.66 -28.09
C LYS A 114 0.84 -24.10 -29.07
N THR A 115 1.39 -23.17 -29.83
CA THR A 115 2.35 -23.42 -30.91
C THR A 115 3.81 -23.32 -30.45
N GLY A 116 4.08 -22.63 -29.34
CA GLY A 116 5.44 -22.33 -28.87
C GLY A 116 6.15 -21.26 -29.70
N LYS A 117 5.47 -20.62 -30.65
CA LYS A 117 6.07 -19.61 -31.51
C LYS A 117 6.17 -18.27 -30.78
N CYS A 118 7.31 -17.60 -30.92
CA CYS A 118 7.44 -16.21 -30.51
C CYS A 118 6.60 -15.32 -31.43
N LEU A 119 5.53 -14.72 -30.89
CA LEU A 119 4.62 -13.82 -31.60
C LEU A 119 5.27 -12.46 -31.83
N LYS A 120 5.93 -11.91 -30.80
CA LYS A 120 6.58 -10.61 -30.87
C LYS A 120 7.61 -10.45 -29.76
N SER A 121 8.67 -9.73 -30.07
CA SER A 121 9.68 -9.31 -29.10
C SER A 121 9.77 -7.79 -29.05
N PHE A 122 9.95 -7.27 -27.84
CA PHE A 122 10.05 -5.84 -27.58
C PHE A 122 11.22 -5.53 -26.65
N ILE A 123 11.66 -4.27 -26.67
CA ILE A 123 12.60 -3.73 -25.70
C ILE A 123 11.80 -3.10 -24.55
N GLN A 124 12.10 -3.50 -23.31
CA GLN A 124 11.46 -2.99 -22.10
C GLN A 124 12.52 -2.85 -21.00
N LYS A 125 13.11 -1.66 -20.89
CA LYS A 125 14.27 -1.41 -20.01
C LYS A 125 13.92 -1.47 -18.52
N LYS A 126 12.75 -0.92 -18.15
CA LYS A 126 12.27 -0.91 -16.76
C LYS A 126 11.55 -2.23 -16.45
N MET A 127 11.84 -2.81 -15.29
CA MET A 127 11.09 -3.96 -14.78
C MET A 127 9.70 -3.54 -14.28
N GLN A 128 9.53 -2.31 -13.80
CA GLN A 128 8.21 -1.78 -13.48
C GLN A 128 7.36 -1.68 -14.76
N ASN A 129 6.12 -2.17 -14.67
CA ASN A 129 5.18 -2.23 -15.80
C ASN A 129 5.78 -2.95 -17.02
N TRP A 130 6.56 -4.00 -16.77
CA TRP A 130 7.19 -4.78 -17.84
C TRP A 130 6.18 -5.54 -18.69
N CYS A 131 5.12 -6.04 -18.05
CA CYS A 131 4.14 -6.91 -18.69
C CYS A 131 3.09 -6.06 -19.43
N PRO A 132 2.74 -6.41 -20.68
CA PRO A 132 1.52 -5.90 -21.30
C PRO A 132 0.28 -6.28 -20.48
N CYS A 133 -0.78 -5.48 -20.57
CA CYS A 133 -2.02 -5.76 -19.87
C CYS A 133 -3.08 -6.21 -20.88
N TRP A 134 -3.76 -7.32 -20.61
CA TRP A 134 -4.86 -7.80 -21.43
C TRP A 134 -6.21 -7.46 -20.81
N ALA A 135 -7.21 -7.24 -21.66
CA ALA A 135 -8.60 -7.38 -21.25
C ALA A 135 -8.90 -8.85 -20.93
N ASP A 136 -9.88 -9.11 -20.06
CA ASP A 136 -10.20 -10.47 -19.61
C ASP A 136 -10.66 -11.41 -20.72
N ASP A 137 -11.19 -10.86 -21.80
CA ASP A 137 -11.58 -11.59 -23.00
C ASP A 137 -10.44 -11.81 -24.01
N GLU A 138 -9.24 -11.28 -23.74
CA GLU A 138 -8.08 -11.20 -24.63
C GLU A 138 -8.32 -10.51 -25.98
N SER A 139 -9.44 -9.82 -26.15
CA SER A 139 -9.71 -9.07 -27.39
C SER A 139 -8.71 -7.92 -27.56
N ILE A 140 -8.24 -7.35 -26.45
CA ILE A 140 -7.37 -6.18 -26.42
C ILE A 140 -6.17 -6.47 -25.53
N CYS A 141 -4.98 -6.09 -26.01
CA CYS A 141 -3.76 -5.99 -25.22
C CYS A 141 -3.25 -4.55 -25.27
N ALA A 142 -3.00 -3.96 -24.12
CA ALA A 142 -2.46 -2.62 -23.99
C ALA A 142 -1.01 -2.65 -23.48
N ARG A 143 -0.19 -1.72 -23.97
CA ARG A 143 1.20 -1.57 -23.57
C ARG A 143 1.53 -0.11 -23.37
N ASN A 144 2.23 0.20 -22.28
CA ASN A 144 2.78 1.52 -22.03
C ASN A 144 4.04 1.75 -22.91
N VAL A 145 4.04 2.87 -23.63
CA VAL A 145 5.17 3.41 -24.37
C VAL A 145 5.29 4.89 -23.98
N ASN A 146 6.48 5.48 -24.09
CA ASN A 146 6.71 6.87 -23.67
C ASN A 146 5.64 7.82 -24.28
N ASN A 147 4.81 8.44 -23.43
CA ASN A 147 3.71 9.35 -23.79
C ASN A 147 2.50 8.73 -24.53
N GLU A 148 2.45 7.40 -24.69
CA GLU A 148 1.37 6.74 -25.41
C GLU A 148 1.02 5.39 -24.80
N VAL A 149 -0.27 5.04 -24.80
CA VAL A 149 -0.69 3.66 -24.56
C VAL A 149 -1.09 3.05 -25.90
N HIS A 150 -0.38 2.01 -26.31
CA HIS A 150 -0.63 1.28 -27.55
C HIS A 150 -1.59 0.13 -27.29
N PHE A 151 -2.62 0.01 -28.11
CA PHE A 151 -3.60 -1.07 -28.05
C PHE A 151 -3.46 -1.97 -29.28
N PHE A 152 -3.38 -3.25 -29.02
CA PHE A 152 -3.34 -4.33 -30.00
C PHE A 152 -4.63 -5.14 -29.87
N GLU A 153 -5.18 -5.59 -30.99
CA GLU A 153 -6.40 -6.39 -31.02
C GLU A 153 -6.09 -7.85 -31.37
N ASN A 154 -6.83 -8.78 -30.76
CA ASN A 154 -6.82 -10.21 -31.07
C ASN A 154 -5.41 -10.84 -31.02
N ASN A 155 -4.58 -10.39 -30.07
CA ASN A 155 -3.17 -10.81 -29.94
C ASN A 155 -2.33 -10.60 -31.22
N ASN A 156 -2.75 -9.72 -32.14
CA ASN A 156 -1.93 -9.31 -33.28
C ASN A 156 -1.01 -8.14 -32.89
N PHE A 157 0.23 -8.47 -32.54
CA PHE A 157 1.24 -7.50 -32.11
C PHE A 157 2.04 -6.87 -33.27
N SER A 158 1.63 -7.10 -34.52
CA SER A 158 2.30 -6.51 -35.70
C SER A 158 1.81 -5.11 -36.01
N THR A 159 0.55 -4.82 -35.73
CA THR A 159 -0.12 -3.56 -36.03
C THR A 159 -0.76 -2.98 -34.79
N ILE A 160 -0.57 -1.69 -34.55
CA ILE A 160 -1.22 -0.97 -33.45
C ILE A 160 -2.62 -0.59 -33.91
N ALA A 161 -3.65 -1.14 -33.28
CA ALA A 161 -5.04 -0.91 -33.66
C ALA A 161 -5.53 0.49 -33.24
N ASN A 162 -5.14 0.93 -32.04
CA ASN A 162 -5.48 2.26 -31.54
C ASN A 162 -4.41 2.77 -30.57
N LYS A 163 -4.36 4.08 -30.37
CA LYS A 163 -3.40 4.76 -29.49
C LYS A 163 -4.10 5.79 -28.64
N LEU A 164 -3.85 5.73 -27.33
CA LEU A 164 -4.20 6.82 -26.43
C LEU A 164 -2.97 7.71 -26.26
N HIS A 165 -3.01 8.88 -26.89
CA HIS A 165 -1.94 9.87 -26.79
C HIS A 165 -2.18 10.79 -25.59
N LEU A 166 -1.30 10.72 -24.60
CA LEU A 166 -1.35 11.55 -23.41
C LEU A 166 0.08 11.88 -22.99
N GLN A 167 0.42 13.16 -22.90
CA GLN A 167 1.77 13.55 -22.51
C GLN A 167 2.10 13.02 -21.10
N LYS A 168 3.27 12.40 -20.96
CA LYS A 168 3.85 11.92 -19.70
C LYS A 168 3.03 10.86 -18.98
N VAL A 169 2.33 9.97 -19.69
CA VAL A 169 1.74 8.78 -19.05
C VAL A 169 2.80 8.03 -18.25
N ASN A 170 2.58 7.94 -16.94
CA ASN A 170 3.46 7.21 -16.04
C ASN A 170 2.97 5.77 -15.85
N ASP A 171 1.66 5.60 -15.69
CA ASP A 171 1.06 4.30 -15.42
C ASP A 171 -0.36 4.18 -15.99
N PHE A 172 -0.82 2.96 -16.22
CA PHE A 172 -2.19 2.67 -16.66
C PHE A 172 -2.67 1.31 -16.14
N VAL A 173 -3.98 1.15 -15.97
CA VAL A 173 -4.61 -0.12 -15.60
C VAL A 173 -5.88 -0.32 -16.41
N LEU A 174 -6.00 -1.49 -17.05
CA LEU A 174 -7.22 -1.90 -17.75
C LEU A 174 -8.29 -2.36 -16.75
N SER A 175 -9.55 -2.13 -17.10
CA SER A 175 -10.67 -2.59 -16.29
C SER A 175 -10.85 -4.11 -16.40
N PRO A 176 -11.14 -4.81 -15.30
CA PRO A 176 -11.52 -6.22 -15.35
C PRO A 176 -12.91 -6.43 -15.99
N GLY A 177 -13.22 -7.65 -16.37
CA GLY A 177 -14.52 -8.04 -16.91
C GLY A 177 -14.67 -7.89 -18.43
N ALA A 178 -15.92 -8.04 -18.89
CA ALA A 178 -16.26 -8.03 -20.31
C ALA A 178 -16.31 -6.61 -20.90
N GLN A 179 -16.40 -6.55 -22.23
CA GLN A 179 -16.55 -5.30 -22.98
C GLN A 179 -17.75 -4.46 -22.50
N PRO A 180 -17.68 -3.12 -22.59
CA PRO A 180 -16.57 -2.34 -23.15
C PRO A 180 -15.38 -2.21 -22.18
N THR A 181 -14.17 -2.43 -22.71
CA THR A 181 -12.92 -2.29 -21.93
C THR A 181 -12.68 -0.82 -21.61
N LYS A 182 -12.46 -0.53 -20.33
CA LYS A 182 -12.11 0.80 -19.84
C LYS A 182 -10.63 0.83 -19.45
N VAL A 183 -10.03 2.00 -19.48
CA VAL A 183 -8.63 2.21 -19.10
C VAL A 183 -8.54 3.39 -18.14
N ALA A 184 -7.87 3.16 -17.02
CA ALA A 184 -7.46 4.21 -16.09
C ALA A 184 -6.01 4.59 -16.42
N VAL A 185 -5.73 5.89 -16.58
CA VAL A 185 -4.39 6.39 -16.91
C VAL A 185 -3.98 7.44 -15.91
N TYR A 186 -2.77 7.29 -15.39
CA TYR A 186 -2.13 8.23 -14.48
C TYR A 186 -1.09 9.09 -15.21
N VAL A 187 -1.23 10.41 -15.07
CA VAL A 187 -0.26 11.39 -15.56
C VAL A 187 0.19 12.26 -14.37
N PRO A 188 1.49 12.26 -14.05
CA PRO A 188 2.05 13.10 -13.01
C PRO A 188 2.06 14.57 -13.45
N GLY A 189 1.73 15.46 -12.51
CA GLY A 189 1.80 16.90 -12.72
C GLY A 189 3.25 17.39 -12.84
N SER A 190 3.48 18.40 -13.68
CA SER A 190 4.73 19.16 -13.67
C SER A 190 4.82 20.07 -12.44
N LYS A 191 5.97 20.71 -12.21
CA LYS A 191 6.19 21.64 -11.10
C LYS A 191 5.08 22.72 -11.04
N GLY A 192 4.22 22.64 -10.02
CA GLY A 192 3.10 23.56 -9.80
C GLY A 192 1.77 23.15 -10.46
N ALA A 193 1.78 22.15 -11.34
CA ALA A 193 0.57 21.58 -11.95
C ALA A 193 0.06 20.37 -11.15
N PRO A 194 -1.25 20.11 -11.14
CA PRO A 194 -1.81 18.91 -10.51
C PRO A 194 -1.47 17.67 -11.33
N SER A 195 -1.36 16.53 -10.64
CA SER A 195 -1.42 15.21 -11.26
C SER A 195 -2.88 14.85 -11.54
N PHE A 196 -3.12 13.94 -12.48
CA PHE A 196 -4.48 13.48 -12.77
C PHE A 196 -4.56 12.00 -13.08
N VAL A 197 -5.71 11.41 -12.73
CA VAL A 197 -6.15 10.11 -13.20
C VAL A 197 -7.38 10.32 -14.08
N ARG A 198 -7.33 9.77 -15.29
CA ARG A 198 -8.42 9.82 -16.27
C ARG A 198 -8.89 8.43 -16.63
N LEU A 199 -10.20 8.27 -16.73
CA LEU A 199 -10.85 7.06 -17.21
C LEU A 199 -11.28 7.26 -18.66
N TYR A 200 -10.96 6.32 -19.53
CA TYR A 200 -11.41 6.28 -20.92
C TYR A 200 -12.09 4.94 -21.21
N GLN A 201 -12.90 4.91 -22.27
CA GLN A 201 -13.46 3.68 -22.83
C GLN A 201 -12.79 3.38 -24.17
N TYR A 202 -12.25 2.19 -24.36
CA TYR A 202 -11.76 1.76 -25.67
C TYR A 202 -12.94 1.54 -26.65
N PRO A 203 -12.83 1.91 -27.94
CA PRO A 203 -11.73 2.62 -28.62
C PRO A 203 -11.84 4.16 -28.58
N ASN A 204 -12.80 4.69 -27.81
CA ASN A 204 -13.19 6.09 -27.83
C ASN A 204 -12.24 6.98 -27.01
N PHE A 205 -11.19 7.48 -27.66
CA PHE A 205 -10.19 8.37 -27.03
C PHE A 205 -10.27 9.83 -27.46
N GLY A 206 -10.95 10.12 -28.58
CA GLY A 206 -10.99 11.46 -29.17
C GLY A 206 -12.13 12.36 -28.66
N GLY A 207 -11.82 13.64 -28.45
CA GLY A 207 -12.79 14.70 -28.16
C GLY A 207 -12.87 15.12 -26.68
N PRO A 208 -13.57 16.24 -26.37
CA PRO A 208 -13.65 16.78 -25.01
C PRO A 208 -14.40 15.89 -24.01
N GLN A 209 -15.27 15.00 -24.50
CA GLN A 209 -16.10 14.09 -23.70
C GLN A 209 -15.61 12.64 -23.72
N SER A 210 -14.42 12.36 -24.27
CA SER A 210 -13.91 10.98 -24.35
C SER A 210 -13.48 10.41 -22.99
N ALA A 211 -13.13 11.28 -22.04
CA ALA A 211 -12.85 10.87 -20.68
C ALA A 211 -14.15 10.65 -19.91
N LEU A 212 -14.40 9.41 -19.49
CA LEU A 212 -15.53 9.04 -18.64
C LEU A 212 -15.49 9.75 -17.29
N ALA A 213 -14.29 9.90 -16.74
CA ALA A 213 -14.05 10.62 -15.50
C ALA A 213 -12.63 11.20 -15.50
N ASN A 214 -12.46 12.32 -14.82
CA ASN A 214 -11.18 12.97 -14.65
C ASN A 214 -11.06 13.50 -13.23
N LYS A 215 -10.06 13.02 -12.49
CA LYS A 215 -9.77 13.50 -11.14
C LYS A 215 -8.35 14.05 -11.08
N SER A 216 -8.24 15.31 -10.68
CA SER A 216 -6.97 15.95 -10.37
C SER A 216 -6.69 15.94 -8.87
N PHE A 217 -5.40 15.87 -8.52
CA PHE A 217 -4.90 15.97 -7.16
C PHE A 217 -3.46 16.47 -7.18
N PHE A 218 -3.06 17.15 -6.12
CA PHE A 218 -1.68 17.61 -5.94
C PHE A 218 -0.90 16.59 -5.13
N LYS A 219 0.43 16.75 -5.07
CA LYS A 219 1.29 15.95 -4.19
C LYS A 219 1.14 14.44 -4.45
N ALA A 220 1.51 14.01 -5.66
CA ALA A 220 1.48 12.60 -6.02
C ALA A 220 2.71 12.24 -6.83
N ASP A 221 3.70 11.68 -6.15
CA ASP A 221 4.92 11.17 -6.78
C ASP A 221 4.66 9.75 -7.30
N LYS A 222 3.93 8.96 -6.52
CA LYS A 222 3.50 7.61 -6.87
C LYS A 222 1.99 7.47 -6.72
N VAL A 223 1.38 6.74 -7.64
CA VAL A 223 -0.04 6.45 -7.65
C VAL A 223 -0.27 4.96 -7.85
N THR A 224 -1.20 4.40 -7.08
CA THR A 224 -1.69 3.03 -7.26
C THR A 224 -3.17 3.08 -7.62
N MET A 225 -3.57 2.41 -8.69
CA MET A 225 -4.95 2.39 -9.19
C MET A 225 -5.53 0.97 -9.03
N LEU A 226 -6.68 0.85 -8.37
CA LEU A 226 -7.32 -0.42 -8.04
C LEU A 226 -8.77 -0.42 -8.55
N TRP A 227 -9.03 -1.15 -9.63
CA TRP A 227 -10.38 -1.37 -10.14
C TRP A 227 -11.17 -2.28 -9.21
N ASN A 228 -12.47 -2.01 -9.05
CA ASN A 228 -13.37 -3.03 -8.53
C ASN A 228 -13.64 -4.11 -9.61
N LYS A 229 -14.07 -5.29 -9.17
CA LYS A 229 -14.27 -6.46 -10.04
C LYS A 229 -15.33 -6.23 -11.12
N LYS A 230 -16.35 -5.40 -10.87
CA LYS A 230 -17.37 -5.01 -11.86
C LYS A 230 -16.93 -3.89 -12.82
N ALA A 231 -15.72 -3.36 -12.70
CA ALA A 231 -15.23 -2.26 -13.53
C ALA A 231 -16.14 -1.02 -13.55
N THR A 232 -16.77 -0.71 -12.42
CA THR A 232 -17.63 0.48 -12.27
C THR A 232 -16.89 1.63 -11.57
N ALA A 233 -15.85 1.34 -10.79
CA ALA A 233 -15.08 2.33 -10.06
C ALA A 233 -13.60 1.92 -9.84
N VAL A 234 -12.77 2.93 -9.58
CA VAL A 234 -11.34 2.83 -9.30
C VAL A 234 -11.02 3.55 -8.00
N LEU A 235 -10.27 2.89 -7.11
CA LEU A 235 -9.61 3.54 -6.00
C LEU A 235 -8.21 3.98 -6.42
N VAL A 236 -7.85 5.19 -6.06
CA VAL A 236 -6.56 5.80 -6.39
C VAL A 236 -5.87 6.20 -5.09
N ILE A 237 -4.76 5.54 -4.78
CA ILE A 237 -3.90 5.88 -3.66
C ILE A 237 -2.78 6.76 -4.21
N ALA A 238 -2.78 8.04 -3.84
CA ALA A 238 -1.71 8.97 -4.16
C ALA A 238 -0.78 9.11 -2.97
N SER A 239 0.53 9.09 -3.21
CA SER A 239 1.55 9.22 -2.16
C SER A 239 2.66 10.18 -2.56
N THR A 240 3.19 10.90 -1.58
CA THR A 240 4.43 11.68 -1.70
C THR A 240 5.58 11.04 -0.95
N GLU A 241 6.79 11.19 -1.45
CA GLU A 241 7.99 10.64 -0.79
C GLU A 241 8.45 11.51 0.39
N VAL A 242 8.34 12.83 0.27
CA VAL A 242 8.78 13.77 1.32
C VAL A 242 7.71 14.83 1.55
N ASP A 243 7.20 14.89 2.77
CA ASP A 243 6.33 15.96 3.19
C ASP A 243 7.15 17.24 3.33
N LYS A 244 6.90 18.21 2.45
CA LYS A 244 7.57 19.53 2.45
C LYS A 244 7.34 20.32 3.74
N THR A 245 6.35 19.94 4.56
CA THR A 245 6.12 20.56 5.87
C THR A 245 7.00 19.97 6.98
N GLY A 246 7.73 18.88 6.70
CA GLY A 246 8.58 18.19 7.67
C GLY A 246 7.82 17.46 8.77
N ALA A 247 6.49 17.34 8.69
CA ALA A 247 5.67 16.72 9.73
C ALA A 247 5.67 15.18 9.66
N SER A 248 5.96 14.60 8.50
CA SER A 248 6.02 13.16 8.28
C SER A 248 7.24 12.76 7.45
N TYR A 249 8.06 11.86 7.99
CA TYR A 249 9.17 11.24 7.25
C TYR A 249 8.69 10.29 6.14
N TYR A 250 7.44 9.82 6.23
CA TYR A 250 6.83 8.90 5.27
C TYR A 250 5.96 9.62 4.21
N GLY A 251 6.07 10.94 4.14
CA GLY A 251 5.25 11.77 3.27
C GLY A 251 3.76 11.80 3.66
N GLU A 252 2.94 12.19 2.69
CA GLU A 252 1.48 12.29 2.77
C GLU A 252 0.84 11.31 1.77
N GLN A 253 -0.22 10.63 2.19
CA GLN A 253 -1.00 9.72 1.35
C GLN A 253 -2.47 10.10 1.38
N THR A 254 -3.12 10.06 0.20
CA THR A 254 -4.54 10.34 0.03
C THR A 254 -5.22 9.23 -0.74
N LEU A 255 -6.46 8.93 -0.36
CA LEU A 255 -7.30 7.96 -1.04
C LEU A 255 -8.41 8.69 -1.81
N HIS A 256 -8.49 8.41 -3.11
CA HIS A 256 -9.51 8.95 -3.99
C HIS A 256 -10.37 7.83 -4.57
N TYR A 257 -11.64 8.12 -4.78
CA TYR A 257 -12.59 7.27 -5.47
C TYR A 257 -12.98 7.94 -6.79
N ILE A 258 -12.99 7.17 -7.87
CA ILE A 258 -13.38 7.63 -9.21
C ILE A 258 -14.31 6.58 -9.82
N ALA A 259 -15.56 6.94 -10.06
CA ALA A 259 -16.53 6.10 -10.73
C ALA A 259 -16.58 6.39 -12.24
N THR A 260 -17.00 5.39 -13.00
CA THR A 260 -17.12 5.45 -14.47
C THR A 260 -18.26 6.36 -14.96
N ASN A 261 -19.18 6.74 -14.07
CA ASN A 261 -20.24 7.72 -14.33
C ASN A 261 -19.77 9.18 -14.17
N GLY A 262 -18.49 9.40 -13.83
CA GLY A 262 -17.92 10.74 -13.62
C GLY A 262 -17.89 11.19 -12.14
N GLU A 263 -18.56 10.47 -11.23
CA GLU A 263 -18.50 10.79 -9.80
C GLU A 263 -17.09 10.57 -9.27
N SER A 264 -16.59 11.52 -8.47
CA SER A 264 -15.29 11.38 -7.82
C SER A 264 -15.30 11.99 -6.42
N ALA A 265 -14.62 11.34 -5.49
CA ALA A 265 -14.58 11.76 -4.10
C ALA A 265 -13.17 11.56 -3.52
N VAL A 266 -12.87 12.32 -2.47
CA VAL A 266 -11.72 12.05 -1.59
C VAL A 266 -12.26 11.30 -0.39
N VAL A 267 -11.75 10.10 -0.15
CA VAL A 267 -12.17 9.28 0.99
C VAL A 267 -11.59 9.88 2.26
N GLN A 268 -12.45 10.31 3.17
CA GLN A 268 -12.03 10.92 4.42
C GLN A 268 -11.60 9.83 5.39
N LEU A 269 -10.36 9.92 5.88
CA LEU A 269 -9.79 8.98 6.82
C LEU A 269 -9.65 9.66 8.20
N PRO A 270 -10.54 9.37 9.18
CA PRO A 270 -10.60 10.06 10.47
C PRO A 270 -9.33 10.07 11.31
N LYS A 271 -8.39 9.15 11.03
CA LYS A 271 -7.17 8.96 11.83
C LYS A 271 -5.96 9.34 10.97
N ASN A 272 -5.21 10.32 11.45
CA ASN A 272 -3.97 10.75 10.80
C ASN A 272 -2.92 9.63 10.79
N GLY A 273 -2.21 9.52 9.67
CA GLY A 273 -1.11 8.59 9.45
C GLY A 273 -1.16 7.99 8.05
N PRO A 274 -0.28 7.03 7.75
CA PRO A 274 -0.22 6.40 6.44
C PRO A 274 -1.44 5.50 6.18
N ILE A 275 -1.67 5.20 4.91
CA ILE A 275 -2.56 4.14 4.43
C ILE A 275 -1.68 2.90 4.24
N TYR A 276 -1.92 1.89 5.07
CA TYR A 276 -1.18 0.63 4.98
C TYR A 276 -1.70 -0.26 3.87
N ASP A 277 -3.03 -0.34 3.72
CA ASP A 277 -3.66 -1.21 2.75
C ASP A 277 -5.08 -0.74 2.40
N VAL A 278 -5.52 -1.01 1.17
CA VAL A 278 -6.88 -0.74 0.69
C VAL A 278 -7.29 -1.86 -0.25
N VAL A 279 -8.43 -2.50 0.05
CA VAL A 279 -8.89 -3.68 -0.69
C VAL A 279 -10.37 -3.56 -1.03
N TRP A 280 -10.72 -3.85 -2.28
CA TRP A 280 -12.10 -3.97 -2.72
C TRP A 280 -12.72 -5.27 -2.21
N ASN A 281 -13.97 -5.22 -1.74
CA ASN A 281 -14.75 -6.45 -1.59
C ASN A 281 -15.05 -7.01 -2.99
N PRO A 282 -14.87 -8.33 -3.24
CA PRO A 282 -15.25 -8.98 -4.49
C PRO A 282 -16.68 -8.68 -4.97
N ASN A 283 -17.62 -8.35 -4.07
CA ASN A 283 -18.98 -7.94 -4.42
C ASN A 283 -19.05 -6.58 -5.17
N SER A 284 -17.95 -5.81 -5.17
CA SER A 284 -17.78 -4.50 -5.82
C SER A 284 -18.68 -3.37 -5.31
N VAL A 285 -19.24 -3.49 -4.09
CA VAL A 285 -20.11 -2.46 -3.48
C VAL A 285 -19.49 -1.76 -2.27
N GLU A 286 -18.38 -2.29 -1.75
CA GLU A 286 -17.68 -1.74 -0.60
C GLU A 286 -16.18 -2.05 -0.68
N PHE A 287 -15.38 -1.32 0.10
CA PHE A 287 -13.94 -1.54 0.23
C PHE A 287 -13.50 -1.31 1.67
N CYS A 288 -12.42 -1.98 2.09
CA CYS A 288 -11.82 -1.80 3.40
C CYS A 288 -10.51 -1.01 3.26
N ALA A 289 -10.29 -0.04 4.15
CA ALA A 289 -9.02 0.68 4.26
C ALA A 289 -8.42 0.52 5.66
N VAL A 290 -7.11 0.25 5.72
CA VAL A 290 -6.32 0.18 6.95
C VAL A 290 -5.36 1.37 6.99
N TYR A 291 -5.52 2.25 7.97
CA TYR A 291 -4.87 3.56 7.98
C TYR A 291 -4.62 4.15 9.37
N GLY A 292 -3.80 5.18 9.41
CA GLY A 292 -3.49 5.97 10.60
C GLY A 292 -2.32 5.40 11.41
N PHE A 293 -1.66 6.23 12.22
CA PHE A 293 -0.50 5.78 12.99
C PHE A 293 -0.84 4.59 13.91
N MET A 294 0.06 3.61 13.95
CA MET A 294 -0.11 2.40 14.76
C MET A 294 -0.45 2.74 16.22
N PRO A 295 -1.44 2.06 16.83
CA PRO A 295 -2.28 0.98 16.29
C PRO A 295 -3.26 1.47 15.20
N ALA A 296 -3.24 0.89 13.99
CA ALA A 296 -3.99 1.39 12.84
C ALA A 296 -5.52 1.20 13.00
N LYS A 297 -6.29 2.14 12.43
CA LYS A 297 -7.73 2.01 12.27
C LYS A 297 -8.05 1.22 10.99
N ALA A 298 -9.11 0.43 11.01
CA ALA A 298 -9.63 -0.23 9.81
C ALA A 298 -11.13 0.04 9.70
N THR A 299 -11.56 0.46 8.51
CA THR A 299 -12.93 0.89 8.26
C THR A 299 -13.38 0.38 6.89
N VAL A 300 -14.60 -0.16 6.83
CA VAL A 300 -15.29 -0.48 5.57
C VAL A 300 -16.04 0.75 5.09
N PHE A 301 -15.93 1.07 3.80
CA PHE A 301 -16.60 2.18 3.15
C PHE A 301 -17.49 1.68 2.01
N ASN A 302 -18.62 2.36 1.80
CA ASN A 302 -19.48 2.12 0.64
C ASN A 302 -18.99 2.90 -0.60
N LEU A 303 -19.70 2.77 -1.72
CA LEU A 303 -19.39 3.51 -2.97
C LEU A 303 -19.51 5.04 -2.86
N LYS A 304 -20.25 5.54 -1.87
CA LYS A 304 -20.33 6.99 -1.57
C LYS A 304 -19.17 7.47 -0.71
N CYS A 305 -18.24 6.57 -0.36
CA CYS A 305 -17.13 6.82 0.55
C CYS A 305 -17.56 7.13 1.99
N ASP A 306 -18.76 6.71 2.39
CA ASP A 306 -19.23 6.80 3.77
C ASP A 306 -18.78 5.56 4.56
N PRO A 307 -18.36 5.72 5.83
CA PRO A 307 -17.98 4.58 6.67
C PRO A 307 -19.21 3.73 7.01
N VAL A 308 -19.15 2.45 6.67
CA VAL A 308 -20.17 1.44 6.97
C VAL A 308 -19.92 0.79 8.32
N PHE A 309 -18.67 0.40 8.59
CA PHE A 309 -18.28 -0.22 9.85
C PHE A 309 -16.84 0.11 10.22
N ASP A 310 -16.62 0.50 11.47
CA ASP A 310 -15.31 0.81 12.06
C ASP A 310 -14.87 -0.32 12.99
N PHE A 311 -13.77 -1.00 12.65
CA PHE A 311 -13.19 -2.08 13.46
C PHE A 311 -12.35 -1.57 14.64
N GLY A 312 -12.34 -0.26 14.92
CA GLY A 312 -11.59 0.35 16.02
C GLY A 312 -10.12 0.56 15.68
N THR A 313 -9.21 0.42 16.64
CA THR A 313 -7.76 0.45 16.40
C THR A 313 -7.10 -0.85 16.83
N GLY A 314 -6.09 -1.32 16.09
CA GLY A 314 -5.35 -2.52 16.42
C GLY A 314 -4.01 -2.62 15.70
N PRO A 315 -3.17 -3.61 16.02
CA PRO A 315 -1.89 -3.84 15.36
C PRO A 315 -2.09 -4.53 14.00
N ARG A 316 -2.63 -3.79 13.02
CA ARG A 316 -2.98 -4.27 11.67
C ARG A 316 -2.37 -3.41 10.58
N ASN A 317 -1.91 -4.03 9.51
CA ASN A 317 -1.36 -3.35 8.34
C ASN A 317 -1.86 -3.92 7.01
N ALA A 318 -2.70 -4.96 7.02
CA ALA A 318 -3.22 -5.57 5.81
C ALA A 318 -4.67 -6.04 5.99
N ALA A 319 -5.43 -6.05 4.89
CA ALA A 319 -6.81 -6.50 4.84
C ALA A 319 -7.03 -7.46 3.66
N TYR A 320 -7.68 -8.60 3.92
CA TYR A 320 -7.90 -9.64 2.92
C TYR A 320 -9.35 -10.11 2.92
N TYR A 321 -10.08 -9.81 1.85
CA TYR A 321 -11.40 -10.42 1.63
C TYR A 321 -11.24 -11.85 1.12
N SER A 322 -12.09 -12.75 1.63
CA SER A 322 -12.31 -14.07 1.03
C SER A 322 -12.70 -13.94 -0.46
N PRO A 323 -12.47 -14.95 -1.31
CA PRO A 323 -12.83 -14.91 -2.73
C PRO A 323 -14.30 -14.56 -3.00
N HIS A 324 -15.20 -14.95 -2.10
CA HIS A 324 -16.63 -14.64 -2.18
C HIS A 324 -17.05 -13.33 -1.49
N GLY A 325 -16.14 -12.66 -0.78
CA GLY A 325 -16.39 -11.38 -0.12
C GLY A 325 -17.16 -11.44 1.21
N HIS A 326 -17.52 -12.63 1.68
CA HIS A 326 -18.29 -12.85 2.91
C HIS A 326 -17.48 -12.83 4.22
N ILE A 327 -16.16 -13.06 4.14
CA ILE A 327 -15.23 -13.02 5.27
C ILE A 327 -14.14 -11.98 4.98
N LEU A 328 -13.76 -11.21 5.99
CA LEU A 328 -12.66 -10.25 5.97
C LEU A 328 -11.63 -10.61 7.04
N VAL A 329 -10.36 -10.70 6.66
CA VAL A 329 -9.24 -10.90 7.59
C VAL A 329 -8.45 -9.61 7.70
N LEU A 330 -8.36 -9.07 8.91
CA LEU A 330 -7.46 -7.97 9.24
C LEU A 330 -6.21 -8.54 9.89
N ALA A 331 -5.04 -8.29 9.31
CA ALA A 331 -3.80 -8.91 9.75
C ALA A 331 -2.70 -7.88 10.02
N GLY A 332 -1.79 -8.24 10.93
CA GLY A 332 -0.56 -7.52 11.21
C GLY A 332 0.67 -8.36 10.89
N PHE A 333 1.24 -8.21 9.70
CA PHE A 333 2.38 -9.00 9.22
C PHE A 333 3.71 -8.23 9.16
N GLY A 334 4.82 -8.96 9.03
CA GLY A 334 6.17 -8.41 8.98
C GLY A 334 6.64 -7.90 10.34
N ASN A 335 6.63 -6.58 10.56
CA ASN A 335 7.11 -5.98 11.82
C ASN A 335 6.13 -6.12 12.99
N LEU A 336 4.93 -6.65 12.73
CA LEU A 336 3.89 -6.89 13.71
C LEU A 336 3.87 -8.36 14.11
N ARG A 337 3.22 -8.68 15.22
CA ARG A 337 3.26 -10.02 15.85
C ARG A 337 2.49 -11.12 15.10
N GLY A 338 1.99 -10.87 13.90
CA GLY A 338 1.22 -11.87 13.14
C GLY A 338 -0.22 -12.06 13.61
N GLN A 339 -0.79 -11.11 14.35
CA GLN A 339 -2.18 -11.20 14.80
C GLN A 339 -3.12 -11.08 13.60
N MET A 340 -4.06 -12.01 13.49
CA MET A 340 -5.14 -11.99 12.50
C MET A 340 -6.48 -11.90 13.21
N GLU A 341 -7.38 -11.10 12.68
CA GLU A 341 -8.78 -11.03 13.11
C GLU A 341 -9.66 -11.41 11.94
N VAL A 342 -10.43 -12.49 12.10
CA VAL A 342 -11.33 -13.00 11.06
C VAL A 342 -12.73 -12.53 11.36
N TRP A 343 -13.35 -11.80 10.44
CA TRP A 343 -14.66 -11.16 10.61
C TRP A 343 -15.65 -11.67 9.57
N ASP A 344 -16.86 -11.99 10.01
CA ASP A 344 -18.03 -12.14 9.14
C ASP A 344 -18.48 -10.76 8.67
N VAL A 345 -18.43 -10.52 7.35
CA VAL A 345 -18.77 -9.22 6.75
C VAL A 345 -20.26 -8.92 6.85
N LYS A 346 -21.13 -9.95 6.84
CA LYS A 346 -22.58 -9.74 6.85
C LYS A 346 -23.08 -9.14 8.16
N ASN A 347 -22.53 -9.62 9.28
CA ASN A 347 -22.96 -9.22 10.62
C ASN A 347 -21.90 -8.41 11.38
N TYR A 348 -20.73 -8.17 10.76
CA TYR A 348 -19.53 -7.64 11.39
C TYR A 348 -19.21 -8.33 12.72
N LYS A 349 -19.37 -9.66 12.75
CA LYS A 349 -19.12 -10.48 13.93
C LYS A 349 -17.73 -11.11 13.83
N LEU A 350 -16.94 -10.97 14.89
CA LEU A 350 -15.65 -11.62 15.00
C LEU A 350 -15.84 -13.15 15.06
N ILE A 351 -15.15 -13.87 14.17
CA ILE A 351 -15.15 -15.32 14.07
C ILE A 351 -14.00 -15.91 14.90
N SER A 352 -12.77 -15.44 14.66
CA SER A 352 -11.56 -16.00 15.28
C SER A 352 -10.42 -14.99 15.35
N LYS A 353 -9.42 -15.27 16.20
CA LYS A 353 -8.21 -14.45 16.38
C LYS A 353 -6.91 -15.28 16.34
N PRO A 354 -6.61 -15.99 15.23
CA PRO A 354 -5.38 -16.77 15.11
C PRO A 354 -4.14 -15.88 15.09
N VAL A 355 -2.99 -16.46 15.47
CA VAL A 355 -1.69 -15.79 15.50
C VAL A 355 -0.72 -16.52 14.59
N ALA A 356 -0.38 -15.90 13.46
CA ALA A 356 0.59 -16.38 12.50
C ALA A 356 1.89 -15.58 12.64
N SER A 357 2.64 -15.85 13.71
CA SER A 357 3.90 -15.17 14.03
C SER A 357 4.86 -15.15 12.84
N ASP A 358 5.59 -14.05 12.69
CA ASP A 358 6.63 -13.83 11.68
C ASP A 358 6.18 -13.95 10.21
N SER A 359 4.87 -14.12 9.97
CA SER A 359 4.33 -14.26 8.63
C SER A 359 4.49 -12.96 7.84
N THR A 360 4.86 -13.13 6.58
CA THR A 360 5.12 -12.05 5.62
C THR A 360 4.21 -12.11 4.40
N TYR A 361 3.52 -13.23 4.22
CA TYR A 361 2.64 -13.53 3.10
C TYR A 361 1.35 -14.16 3.60
N PHE A 362 0.26 -13.87 2.88
CA PHE A 362 -1.07 -14.39 3.13
C PHE A 362 -1.75 -14.63 1.78
N ALA A 363 -2.45 -15.74 1.64
CA ALA A 363 -3.39 -15.95 0.54
C ALA A 363 -4.57 -16.82 0.96
N TRP A 364 -5.74 -16.48 0.41
CA TRP A 364 -6.93 -17.31 0.50
C TRP A 364 -6.83 -18.49 -0.46
N CYS A 365 -7.23 -19.67 0.01
CA CYS A 365 -7.60 -20.75 -0.88
C CYS A 365 -8.87 -20.34 -1.65
N PRO A 366 -8.99 -20.68 -2.95
CA PRO A 366 -10.17 -20.33 -3.74
C PRO A 366 -11.50 -20.91 -3.25
N ASP A 367 -11.47 -21.88 -2.35
CA ASP A 367 -12.66 -22.42 -1.68
C ASP A 367 -13.31 -21.47 -0.66
N GLY A 368 -12.61 -20.40 -0.29
CA GLY A 368 -13.03 -19.41 0.69
C GLY A 368 -13.07 -19.89 2.14
N GLU A 369 -12.54 -21.07 2.46
CA GLU A 369 -12.45 -21.61 3.82
C GLU A 369 -11.01 -21.67 4.35
N HIS A 370 -10.05 -21.97 3.49
CA HIS A 370 -8.66 -22.17 3.89
C HIS A 370 -7.79 -20.96 3.59
N ILE A 371 -6.77 -20.77 4.42
CA ILE A 371 -5.84 -19.65 4.36
C ILE A 371 -4.43 -20.22 4.44
N VAL A 372 -3.52 -19.74 3.61
CA VAL A 372 -2.08 -19.97 3.80
C VAL A 372 -1.43 -18.69 4.34
N THR A 373 -0.60 -18.84 5.37
CA THR A 373 0.32 -17.80 5.84
C THR A 373 1.74 -18.30 5.71
N ALA A 374 2.66 -17.44 5.29
CA ALA A 374 4.02 -17.88 5.02
C ALA A 374 5.09 -16.85 5.39
N THR A 375 6.25 -17.37 5.76
CA THR A 375 7.47 -16.61 6.02
C THR A 375 8.46 -16.91 4.91
N CYS A 376 8.71 -15.92 4.04
CA CYS A 376 9.52 -16.11 2.85
C CYS A 376 10.79 -15.26 2.86
N ALA A 377 11.91 -15.86 2.46
CA ALA A 377 13.12 -15.16 2.06
C ALA A 377 12.93 -14.47 0.69
N PRO A 378 13.62 -13.36 0.40
CA PRO A 378 14.69 -12.75 1.21
C PRO A 378 14.18 -11.79 2.29
N ARG A 379 12.86 -11.55 2.41
CA ARG A 379 12.30 -10.56 3.33
C ARG A 379 12.58 -10.91 4.79
N LEU A 380 12.37 -12.17 5.16
CA LEU A 380 12.83 -12.73 6.44
C LEU A 380 13.51 -14.06 6.15
N ARG A 381 14.74 -14.24 6.64
CA ARG A 381 15.53 -15.47 6.43
C ARG A 381 15.50 -16.42 7.63
N VAL A 382 14.70 -16.11 8.63
CA VAL A 382 14.55 -16.90 9.85
C VAL A 382 13.12 -17.44 9.88
N SER A 383 12.93 -18.64 10.42
CA SER A 383 11.62 -19.29 10.56
C SER A 383 10.85 -19.37 9.23
N ASN A 384 11.55 -19.68 8.13
CA ASN A 384 10.93 -19.88 6.82
C ASN A 384 9.99 -21.09 6.84
N GLY A 385 8.87 -21.00 6.14
CA GLY A 385 7.85 -22.03 6.16
C GLY A 385 6.45 -21.47 5.93
N TYR A 386 5.47 -22.37 5.87
CA TYR A 386 4.07 -22.01 5.65
C TYR A 386 3.15 -22.76 6.60
N LYS A 387 2.01 -22.13 6.90
CA LYS A 387 0.95 -22.66 7.77
C LYS A 387 -0.38 -22.55 7.04
N ILE A 388 -1.20 -23.58 7.15
CA ILE A 388 -2.52 -23.64 6.55
C ILE A 388 -3.55 -23.65 7.67
N TRP A 389 -4.47 -22.70 7.60
CA TRP A 389 -5.48 -22.44 8.61
C TRP A 389 -6.87 -22.61 7.99
N HIS A 390 -7.82 -23.04 8.80
CA HIS A 390 -9.23 -22.79 8.52
C HIS A 390 -9.59 -21.40 9.07
N TYR A 391 -10.49 -20.66 8.41
CA TYR A 391 -10.89 -19.31 8.84
C TYR A 391 -11.47 -19.24 10.28
N THR A 392 -11.94 -20.36 10.83
CA THR A 392 -12.38 -20.47 12.23
C THR A 392 -11.21 -20.40 13.23
N GLY A 393 -9.96 -20.31 12.76
CA GLY A 393 -8.76 -20.18 13.58
C GLY A 393 -7.98 -21.47 13.80
N SER A 394 -8.48 -22.61 13.31
CA SER A 394 -7.83 -23.91 13.47
C SER A 394 -6.62 -24.02 12.54
N LEU A 395 -5.44 -24.33 13.08
CA LEU A 395 -4.23 -24.63 12.30
C LEU A 395 -4.32 -26.06 11.78
N LEU A 396 -4.43 -26.28 10.47
CA LEU A 396 -4.58 -27.61 9.87
C LEU A 396 -3.26 -28.24 9.44
N HIS A 397 -2.30 -27.42 9.02
CA HIS A 397 -0.99 -27.90 8.58
C HIS A 397 0.09 -26.85 8.84
N SER A 398 1.31 -27.31 9.14
CA SER A 398 2.47 -26.46 9.33
C SER A 398 3.68 -27.17 8.73
N TYR A 399 4.40 -26.46 7.89
CA TYR A 399 5.67 -26.89 7.34
C TYR A 399 6.73 -25.83 7.66
N GLU A 400 7.78 -26.27 8.33
CA GLU A 400 8.94 -25.43 8.69
C GLU A 400 10.13 -25.88 7.85
N VAL A 401 10.76 -24.90 7.20
CA VAL A 401 11.93 -25.12 6.35
C VAL A 401 13.15 -25.30 7.24
N PRO A 402 14.03 -26.27 6.96
CA PRO A 402 15.29 -26.44 7.68
C PRO A 402 16.15 -25.16 7.72
N SER A 403 16.91 -24.94 8.80
CA SER A 403 17.66 -23.70 9.04
C SER A 403 18.74 -23.38 7.98
N ASN A 404 19.15 -24.36 7.18
CA ASN A 404 20.13 -24.23 6.09
C ASN A 404 19.48 -23.92 4.73
N GLU A 405 18.15 -23.83 4.68
CA GLU A 405 17.37 -23.68 3.46
C GLU A 405 16.47 -22.44 3.54
N GLU A 406 16.01 -21.99 2.37
CA GLU A 406 15.17 -20.83 2.23
C GLU A 406 13.91 -21.18 1.44
N MET A 407 12.76 -20.64 1.86
CA MET A 407 11.55 -20.67 1.04
C MET A 407 11.29 -19.28 0.48
N TRP A 408 11.07 -19.21 -0.82
CA TRP A 408 10.91 -17.93 -1.53
C TRP A 408 9.45 -17.63 -1.84
N GLN A 409 8.63 -18.65 -2.10
CA GLN A 409 7.25 -18.43 -2.53
C GLN A 409 6.37 -19.65 -2.27
N VAL A 410 5.13 -19.36 -1.88
CA VAL A 410 4.01 -20.30 -1.85
C VAL A 410 2.78 -19.57 -2.39
N THR A 411 1.96 -20.21 -3.20
CA THR A 411 0.72 -19.59 -3.70
C THR A 411 -0.29 -20.67 -4.03
N TRP A 412 -1.56 -20.44 -3.71
CA TRP A 412 -2.64 -21.33 -4.13
C TRP A 412 -2.77 -21.35 -5.66
N GLN A 413 -3.11 -22.50 -6.22
CA GLN A 413 -3.65 -22.59 -7.56
C GLN A 413 -4.89 -21.69 -7.66
N PRO A 414 -4.92 -20.69 -8.55
CA PRO A 414 -6.09 -19.84 -8.73
C PRO A 414 -7.20 -20.61 -9.45
N PHE A 415 -8.43 -20.13 -9.33
CA PHE A 415 -9.56 -20.61 -10.11
C PHE A 415 -10.38 -19.42 -10.58
N LEU A 416 -11.10 -19.60 -11.68
CA LEU A 416 -12.05 -18.58 -12.14
C LEU A 416 -13.14 -18.34 -11.09
N ASP A 417 -13.68 -17.13 -11.14
CA ASP A 417 -14.76 -16.73 -10.26
C ASP A 417 -16.01 -17.58 -10.45
N GLY A 418 -16.64 -17.97 -9.35
CA GLY A 418 -17.89 -18.75 -9.37
C GLY A 418 -17.70 -20.26 -9.49
N VAL A 419 -16.46 -20.77 -9.61
CA VAL A 419 -16.19 -22.21 -9.58
C VAL A 419 -16.60 -22.84 -8.26
N PHE A 420 -16.36 -22.16 -7.14
CA PHE A 420 -16.74 -22.62 -5.80
C PHE A 420 -17.97 -21.86 -5.29
N PRO A 421 -18.97 -22.57 -4.72
CA PRO A 421 -20.14 -21.93 -4.14
C PRO A 421 -19.79 -21.27 -2.80
N VAL A 422 -20.51 -20.21 -2.47
CA VAL A 422 -20.39 -19.56 -1.16
C VAL A 422 -20.91 -20.52 -0.08
N LYS A 423 -20.07 -20.81 0.91
CA LYS A 423 -20.43 -21.66 2.06
C LYS A 423 -20.96 -20.80 3.22
N ALA A 424 -21.75 -21.41 4.09
CA ALA A 424 -22.21 -20.75 5.30
C ALA A 424 -21.06 -20.53 6.29
N VAL A 425 -20.99 -19.33 6.88
CA VAL A 425 -19.98 -18.98 7.88
C VAL A 425 -20.20 -19.79 9.16
N LYS A 426 -19.16 -20.48 9.62
CA LYS A 426 -19.09 -21.22 10.88
C LYS A 426 -18.37 -20.39 11.92
N TYR A 427 -18.82 -20.46 13.17
CA TYR A 427 -18.16 -19.80 14.30
C TYR A 427 -17.47 -20.78 15.25
N GLN A 428 -17.74 -22.08 15.12
CA GLN A 428 -17.08 -23.11 15.90
C GLN A 428 -15.79 -23.53 15.19
N ALA A 429 -14.71 -23.67 15.97
CA ALA A 429 -13.43 -24.13 15.46
C ALA A 429 -13.55 -25.56 14.92
N VAL A 430 -13.04 -25.78 13.70
CA VAL A 430 -12.93 -27.11 13.11
C VAL A 430 -11.89 -27.93 13.90
N PRO A 431 -12.11 -29.24 14.15
CA PRO A 431 -11.11 -30.08 14.79
C PRO A 431 -9.76 -30.02 14.07
N SER A 432 -8.68 -29.96 14.84
CA SER A 432 -7.32 -30.06 14.33
C SER A 432 -6.49 -30.95 15.26
N GLU A 433 -5.60 -31.74 14.66
CA GLU A 433 -4.61 -32.56 15.36
C GLU A 433 -3.39 -31.75 15.81
N LEU A 434 -3.23 -30.53 15.27
CA LEU A 434 -2.12 -29.64 15.63
C LEU A 434 -2.52 -28.68 16.75
N PRO A 435 -1.69 -28.51 17.79
CA PRO A 435 -1.98 -27.57 18.86
C PRO A 435 -2.02 -26.14 18.30
N SER A 436 -3.14 -25.46 18.52
CA SER A 436 -3.22 -24.01 18.30
C SER A 436 -2.30 -23.32 19.31
N ALA A 437 -1.35 -22.52 18.81
CA ALA A 437 -0.46 -21.74 19.66
C ALA A 437 -1.25 -20.64 20.36
N GLU A 438 -1.82 -20.92 21.52
CA GLU A 438 -2.31 -19.87 22.42
C GLU A 438 -1.10 -19.08 22.94
N PRO A 439 -1.07 -17.74 22.79
CA PRO A 439 0.02 -16.94 23.31
C PRO A 439 0.00 -17.04 24.84
N LYS A 440 1.02 -17.68 25.43
CA LYS A 440 1.28 -17.58 26.87
C LYS A 440 1.38 -16.08 27.20
N PRO A 441 0.64 -15.56 28.20
CA PRO A 441 0.71 -14.15 28.56
C PRO A 441 2.15 -13.85 28.99
N ALA A 442 2.88 -13.13 28.14
CA ALA A 442 4.20 -12.63 28.49
C ALA A 442 4.04 -11.79 29.76
N GLN A 443 4.68 -12.21 30.85
CA GLN A 443 4.73 -11.38 32.05
C GLN A 443 5.39 -10.05 31.66
N ALA A 444 4.62 -8.97 31.69
CA ALA A 444 5.12 -7.65 31.39
C ALA A 444 6.34 -7.37 32.28
N TYR A 445 7.50 -7.11 31.68
CA TYR A 445 8.74 -6.85 32.40
C TYR A 445 8.51 -5.70 33.39
N ARG A 446 8.57 -6.02 34.69
CA ARG A 446 8.48 -5.04 35.76
C ARG A 446 9.89 -4.59 36.11
N PRO A 447 10.25 -3.31 35.88
CA PRO A 447 11.52 -2.80 36.34
C PRO A 447 11.61 -2.94 37.87
N PRO A 448 12.80 -3.20 38.43
CA PRO A 448 12.98 -3.56 39.84
C PRO A 448 12.32 -2.59 40.84
N ALA A 449 12.27 -1.29 40.51
CA ALA A 449 11.73 -0.23 41.36
C ALA A 449 10.19 -0.26 41.54
N LEU A 450 9.45 -1.07 40.76
CA LEU A 450 7.98 -1.10 40.77
C LEU A 450 7.39 -2.43 41.25
N ARG A 451 8.20 -3.35 41.78
CA ARG A 451 7.75 -4.69 42.16
C ARG A 451 6.70 -4.71 43.28
N ASN A 452 6.74 -3.74 44.19
CA ASN A 452 5.89 -3.68 45.39
C ASN A 452 4.71 -2.67 45.30
N LYS A 453 4.45 -2.08 44.13
CA LYS A 453 3.30 -1.16 43.93
C LYS A 453 2.11 -1.87 43.27
N PRO A 454 0.86 -1.51 43.65
CA PRO A 454 -0.35 -2.08 43.04
C PRO A 454 -0.37 -1.81 41.53
N VAL A 455 -0.93 -2.76 40.78
CA VAL A 455 -0.99 -2.73 39.32
C VAL A 455 -1.89 -1.57 38.86
N THR A 456 -1.33 -0.48 38.36
CA THR A 456 -2.05 0.44 37.48
C THR A 456 -1.76 0.03 36.03
N SER A 457 -2.69 -0.64 35.37
CA SER A 457 -2.59 -1.00 33.96
C SER A 457 -2.77 0.24 33.07
N SER A 458 -1.78 1.13 33.04
CA SER A 458 -1.72 2.18 32.04
C SER A 458 -1.19 1.55 30.75
N LYS A 459 -2.09 1.07 29.87
CA LYS A 459 -1.71 0.78 28.49
C LYS A 459 -1.20 2.09 27.87
N LEU A 460 -0.02 2.06 27.24
CA LEU A 460 0.57 3.23 26.58
C LEU A 460 -0.31 3.75 25.43
N HIS A 461 -1.14 2.87 24.86
CA HIS A 461 -2.16 3.19 23.86
C HIS A 461 -3.49 2.58 24.32
N GLU A 462 -4.54 3.39 24.31
CA GLU A 462 -5.91 2.94 24.51
C GLU A 462 -6.46 2.49 23.17
N ASP A 463 -6.59 1.18 22.96
CA ASP A 463 -7.14 0.63 21.72
C ASP A 463 -8.65 0.94 21.66
N GLU A 464 -9.08 1.66 20.63
CA GLU A 464 -10.50 1.90 20.37
C GLU A 464 -11.16 0.56 19.98
N PRO A 465 -12.22 0.12 20.68
CA PRO A 465 -12.90 -1.12 20.34
C PRO A 465 -13.68 -0.98 19.02
N PRO A 466 -13.96 -2.11 18.33
CA PRO A 466 -14.86 -2.15 17.19
C PRO A 466 -16.22 -1.51 17.49
N GLN A 467 -16.87 -0.94 16.48
CA GLN A 467 -18.11 -0.17 16.64
C GLN A 467 -19.23 -0.92 17.37
N ASN A 468 -19.37 -2.23 17.14
CA ASN A 468 -20.34 -3.08 17.83
C ASN A 468 -19.95 -3.45 19.28
N MET A 469 -18.68 -3.26 19.66
CA MET A 469 -18.18 -3.47 21.02
C MET A 469 -17.94 -2.14 21.76
N LYS A 470 -18.16 -0.99 21.10
CA LYS A 470 -18.18 0.31 21.77
C LYS A 470 -19.34 0.28 22.78
N PRO A 471 -19.13 0.73 24.02
CA PRO A 471 -20.23 0.92 24.96
C PRO A 471 -21.28 1.80 24.27
N GLN A 472 -22.52 1.31 24.13
CA GLN A 472 -23.62 2.16 23.71
C GLN A 472 -23.67 3.35 24.67
N LEU A 473 -23.61 4.58 24.14
CA LEU A 473 -23.95 5.77 24.90
C LEU A 473 -25.44 5.68 25.23
N GLY A 474 -25.75 4.94 26.29
CA GLY A 474 -27.10 4.60 26.71
C GLY A 474 -27.02 3.63 27.88
N SER A 475 -27.08 4.18 29.10
CA SER A 475 -27.06 3.45 30.38
C SER A 475 -25.68 2.98 30.86
N SER A 476 -24.85 3.94 31.30
CA SER A 476 -24.24 3.90 32.64
C SER A 476 -23.49 5.22 32.86
N ASP A 477 -24.11 6.14 33.59
CA ASP A 477 -23.43 7.29 34.16
C ASP A 477 -22.34 6.80 35.13
N LYS A 478 -21.11 6.71 34.65
CA LYS A 478 -19.93 6.80 35.49
C LYS A 478 -19.28 8.14 35.18
N PRO A 479 -19.24 9.09 36.14
CA PRO A 479 -18.65 10.39 35.90
C PRO A 479 -17.14 10.20 35.66
N LEU A 480 -16.69 10.57 34.46
CA LEU A 480 -15.28 10.83 34.19
C LEU A 480 -14.74 11.77 35.27
N SER A 481 -13.59 11.45 35.86
CA SER A 481 -13.01 12.26 36.92
C SER A 481 -12.81 13.71 36.43
N LYS A 482 -13.08 14.69 37.31
CA LYS A 482 -12.95 16.13 37.01
C LYS A 482 -11.59 16.49 36.38
N THR A 483 -10.56 15.70 36.64
CA THR A 483 -9.20 15.86 36.10
C THR A 483 -9.10 15.43 34.63
N ALA A 484 -9.82 14.38 34.22
CA ALA A 484 -9.84 13.89 32.84
C ALA A 484 -10.56 14.87 31.90
N LEU A 485 -11.72 15.42 32.33
CA LEU A 485 -12.44 16.45 31.58
C LEU A 485 -11.61 17.72 31.42
N LYS A 486 -10.84 18.11 32.45
CA LYS A 486 -9.97 19.29 32.40
C LYS A 486 -8.82 19.10 31.42
N ASN A 487 -8.24 17.91 31.35
CA ASN A 487 -7.16 17.60 30.41
C ASN A 487 -7.66 17.49 28.97
N GLN A 488 -8.85 16.91 28.74
CA GLN A 488 -9.47 16.85 27.43
C GLN A 488 -9.81 18.26 26.91
N ARG A 489 -10.46 19.10 27.72
CA ARG A 489 -10.73 20.50 27.37
C ARG A 489 -9.46 21.30 27.11
N LYS A 490 -8.38 21.04 27.87
CA LYS A 490 -7.08 21.69 27.64
C LYS A 490 -6.43 21.25 26.32
N HIS A 491 -6.58 19.99 25.93
CA HIS A 491 -6.05 19.46 24.68
C HIS A 491 -6.84 19.96 23.46
N GLU A 492 -8.17 20.03 23.57
CA GLU A 492 -9.07 20.59 22.55
C GLU A 492 -8.86 22.09 22.39
N ALA A 493 -8.76 22.85 23.49
CA ALA A 493 -8.45 24.28 23.45
C ALA A 493 -7.06 24.56 22.82
N LYS A 494 -6.05 23.71 23.09
CA LYS A 494 -4.72 23.84 22.49
C LYS A 494 -4.73 23.49 20.99
N LYS A 495 -5.64 22.60 20.56
CA LYS A 495 -5.84 22.25 19.14
C LYS A 495 -6.58 23.35 18.39
N ALA A 496 -7.62 23.94 18.99
CA ALA A 496 -8.35 25.08 18.46
C ALA A 496 -7.45 26.32 18.33
N ALA A 497 -6.70 26.67 19.38
CA ALA A 497 -5.76 27.80 19.34
C ALA A 497 -4.65 27.63 18.28
N LYS A 498 -4.24 26.39 17.99
CA LYS A 498 -3.24 26.09 16.94
C LYS A 498 -3.84 26.11 15.53
N GLN A 499 -5.16 25.98 15.40
CA GLN A 499 -5.90 26.17 14.14
C GLN A 499 -6.20 27.64 13.89
N GLU A 500 -6.58 28.41 14.91
CA GLU A 500 -6.78 29.86 14.82
C GLU A 500 -5.46 30.60 14.50
N ALA A 501 -4.35 30.24 15.14
CA ALA A 501 -3.03 30.79 14.82
C ALA A 501 -2.53 30.45 13.40
N LYS A 502 -3.12 29.44 12.74
CA LYS A 502 -2.84 29.11 11.33
C LYS A 502 -3.77 29.83 10.36
N ALA A 503 -4.94 30.29 10.82
CA ALA A 503 -5.88 31.07 10.02
C ALA A 503 -5.43 32.54 9.94
N ASP A 504 -4.95 33.12 11.05
CA ASP A 504 -4.45 34.51 11.08
C ASP A 504 -3.18 34.71 10.23
N ALA A 505 -2.31 33.71 10.14
CA ALA A 505 -1.10 33.78 9.31
C ALA A 505 -1.37 33.77 7.79
N ASN A 506 -2.61 33.48 7.36
CA ASN A 506 -3.00 33.38 5.96
C ASN A 506 -3.88 34.55 5.48
N GLN A 507 -4.20 35.54 6.34
CA GLN A 507 -5.06 36.68 5.98
C GLN A 507 -4.33 38.02 5.78
N GLU A 508 -3.02 38.13 6.03
CA GLU A 508 -2.27 39.39 5.84
C GLU A 508 -1.60 39.56 4.46
N CYS A 509 -2.01 38.82 3.42
CA CYS A 509 -1.53 39.08 2.06
C CYS A 509 -2.65 38.94 1.03
N THR A 510 -3.57 39.90 1.00
CA THR A 510 -4.32 40.31 -0.21
C THR A 510 -5.24 41.47 0.14
N GLN A 511 -4.81 42.70 -0.14
CA GLN A 511 -5.63 43.77 -0.73
C GLN A 511 -4.79 45.04 -0.86
N SER A 512 -4.56 45.46 -2.10
CA SER A 512 -4.06 46.79 -2.45
C SER A 512 -4.93 47.35 -3.55
N SER A 513 -5.63 48.47 -3.30
CA SER A 513 -5.98 49.44 -4.35
C SER A 513 -6.44 50.80 -3.79
N ALA A 514 -5.68 51.84 -4.20
CA ALA A 514 -6.07 53.22 -4.53
C ALA A 514 -6.26 54.31 -3.43
N SER A 515 -5.36 55.32 -3.49
CA SER A 515 -5.62 56.79 -3.55
C SER A 515 -4.86 57.70 -2.55
N GLN A 516 -3.86 58.42 -3.11
CA GLN A 516 -3.27 59.76 -2.84
C GLN A 516 -3.47 60.52 -1.50
N ASN A 517 -2.37 60.92 -0.82
CA ASN A 517 -1.75 62.29 -0.82
C ASN A 517 -0.76 62.56 0.34
N ALA A 518 0.52 62.79 -0.02
CA ALA A 518 1.53 63.75 0.53
C ALA A 518 1.99 63.68 2.04
N PRO A 519 3.08 64.39 2.46
CA PRO A 519 4.41 63.79 2.61
C PRO A 519 5.08 64.01 4.00
N ARG A 520 6.12 63.22 4.35
CA ARG A 520 7.46 63.71 4.76
C ARG A 520 8.37 62.67 5.44
N SER A 521 9.66 62.90 5.17
CA SER A 521 10.87 62.58 5.93
C SER A 521 11.47 61.18 5.78
N ALA A 522 12.42 61.14 4.84
CA ALA A 522 13.42 60.12 4.66
C ALA A 522 14.42 60.08 5.84
N VAL A 523 14.79 58.86 6.22
CA VAL A 523 16.09 58.54 6.83
C VAL A 523 16.66 57.37 6.00
N PRO A 524 17.89 57.43 5.48
CA PRO A 524 18.42 56.38 4.62
C PRO A 524 18.75 55.15 5.46
N VAL A 525 18.13 54.02 5.16
CA VAL A 525 18.58 52.71 5.67
C VAL A 525 19.68 52.25 4.73
N VAL A 526 20.90 52.14 5.27
CA VAL A 526 22.04 51.51 4.61
C VAL A 526 21.69 50.03 4.41
N THR A 527 21.45 49.64 3.16
CA THR A 527 21.24 48.25 2.75
C THR A 527 22.57 47.68 2.25
N SER A 528 22.98 46.53 2.79
CA SER A 528 24.24 45.82 2.46
C SER A 528 24.26 45.25 1.03
N GLY A 529 23.16 45.35 0.27
CA GLY A 529 23.08 44.95 -1.14
C GLY A 529 22.81 43.46 -1.36
N ASP A 530 22.89 42.61 -0.33
CA ASP A 530 22.58 41.17 -0.40
C ASP A 530 21.31 40.81 0.42
N PRO A 531 20.24 40.29 -0.21
CA PRO A 531 18.99 39.91 0.47
C PRO A 531 19.15 38.79 1.50
N GLU A 532 20.21 37.97 1.44
CA GLU A 532 20.48 36.93 2.44
C GLU A 532 21.09 37.51 3.73
N VAL A 533 21.97 38.52 3.61
CA VAL A 533 22.60 39.21 4.74
C VAL A 533 21.57 40.04 5.50
N ASP A 534 20.70 40.77 4.80
CA ASP A 534 19.60 41.54 5.40
C ASP A 534 18.62 40.66 6.19
N LYS A 535 18.39 39.42 5.72
CA LYS A 535 17.56 38.44 6.44
C LYS A 535 18.27 37.92 7.70
N LYS A 536 19.59 37.73 7.67
CA LYS A 536 20.38 37.36 8.86
C LYS A 536 20.40 38.48 9.90
N ILE A 537 20.63 39.73 9.48
CA ILE A 537 20.58 40.92 10.36
C ILE A 537 19.20 41.04 11.04
N LYS A 538 18.09 40.88 10.29
CA LYS A 538 16.74 40.90 10.87
C LYS A 538 16.52 39.78 11.89
N ASN A 539 17.03 38.58 11.63
CA ASN A 539 16.93 37.44 12.54
C ASN A 539 17.78 37.64 13.82
N LEU A 540 18.97 38.21 13.70
CA LEU A 540 19.85 38.55 14.83
C LEU A 540 19.21 39.63 15.73
N LYS A 541 18.70 40.72 15.13
CA LYS A 541 17.96 41.77 15.86
C LYS A 541 16.75 41.22 16.60
N LYS A 542 16.02 40.27 16.01
CA LYS A 542 14.89 39.59 16.67
C LYS A 542 15.32 38.72 17.86
N LYS A 543 16.48 38.05 17.77
CA LYS A 543 17.05 37.26 18.88
C LYS A 543 17.51 38.15 20.04
N LEU A 544 18.16 39.27 19.74
CA LEU A 544 18.60 40.23 20.76
C LEU A 544 17.43 40.84 21.53
N LYS A 545 16.34 41.21 20.85
CA LYS A 545 15.11 41.69 21.50
C LYS A 545 14.47 40.65 22.43
N ALA A 546 14.56 39.36 22.08
CA ALA A 546 14.07 38.29 22.95
C ALA A 546 14.97 38.09 24.20
N ILE A 547 16.28 38.34 24.08
CA ILE A 547 17.21 38.30 25.21
C ILE A 547 16.98 39.50 26.14
N GLU A 548 16.72 40.68 25.60
CA GLU A 548 16.38 41.89 26.36
C GLU A 548 15.11 41.66 27.21
N GLN A 549 14.07 41.05 26.64
CA GLN A 549 12.87 40.65 27.39
C GLN A 549 13.15 39.61 28.49
N LEU A 550 14.13 38.72 28.30
CA LEU A 550 14.55 37.77 29.34
C LEU A 550 15.32 38.49 30.47
N LYS A 551 16.13 39.50 30.14
CA LYS A 551 16.81 40.35 31.13
C LYS A 551 15.82 41.19 31.95
N GLU A 552 14.80 41.76 31.33
CA GLU A 552 13.72 42.46 32.04
C GLU A 552 12.96 41.52 32.98
N GLN A 553 12.69 40.27 32.56
CA GLN A 553 12.07 39.27 33.42
C GLN A 553 12.98 38.84 34.58
N ALA A 554 14.29 38.77 34.38
CA ALA A 554 15.27 38.54 35.44
C ALA A 554 15.29 39.71 36.44
N ALA A 555 15.29 40.95 35.95
CA ALA A 555 15.26 42.17 36.76
C ALA A 555 13.95 42.31 37.56
N ALA A 556 12.84 41.80 37.01
CA ALA A 556 11.55 41.69 37.68
C ALA A 556 11.47 40.52 38.70
N GLY A 557 12.60 39.84 38.99
CA GLY A 557 12.71 38.84 40.05
C GLY A 557 12.17 37.44 39.70
N LYS A 558 11.89 37.14 38.42
CA LYS A 558 11.47 35.80 37.99
C LYS A 558 12.68 34.86 37.93
N GLN A 559 12.53 33.64 38.49
CA GLN A 559 13.54 32.59 38.33
C GLN A 559 13.59 32.11 36.87
N LEU A 560 14.75 32.29 36.22
CA LEU A 560 15.00 31.83 34.86
C LEU A 560 15.56 30.41 34.85
N GLU A 561 15.12 29.61 33.88
CA GLU A 561 15.66 28.26 33.66
C GLU A 561 17.10 28.31 33.10
N LYS A 562 17.89 27.26 33.32
CA LYS A 562 19.32 27.20 32.91
C LYS A 562 19.55 27.54 31.42
N ASN A 563 18.63 27.11 30.54
CA ASN A 563 18.69 27.39 29.10
C ASN A 563 18.43 28.88 28.78
N GLN A 564 17.63 29.59 29.59
CA GLN A 564 17.39 31.02 29.42
C GLN A 564 18.59 31.86 29.86
N LEU A 565 19.29 31.43 30.92
CA LEU A 565 20.54 32.05 31.36
C LEU A 565 21.67 31.86 30.32
N GLU A 566 21.78 30.66 29.73
CA GLU A 566 22.72 30.40 28.63
C GLU A 566 22.45 31.25 27.38
N LYS A 567 21.18 31.63 27.13
CA LYS A 567 20.83 32.56 26.04
C LYS A 567 21.25 33.99 26.33
N ILE A 568 21.13 34.44 27.58
CA ILE A 568 21.60 35.77 28.01
C ILE A 568 23.14 35.84 27.91
N GLN A 569 23.85 34.76 28.26
CA GLN A 569 25.32 34.71 28.13
C GLN A 569 25.82 34.81 26.69
N LYS A 570 25.02 34.39 25.70
CA LYS A 570 25.37 34.45 24.27
C LYS A 570 25.12 35.83 23.63
N GLU A 571 24.58 36.79 24.37
CA GLU A 571 24.25 38.12 23.86
C GLU A 571 25.45 38.87 23.30
N THR A 572 26.59 38.84 23.99
CA THR A 572 27.81 39.54 23.56
C THR A 572 28.31 39.00 22.22
N ALA A 573 28.23 37.69 22.02
CA ALA A 573 28.62 37.06 20.75
C ALA A 573 27.64 37.42 19.60
N LEU A 574 26.34 37.52 19.89
CA LEU A 574 25.33 37.91 18.89
C LEU A 574 25.41 39.40 18.53
N LEU A 575 25.87 40.25 19.45
CA LEU A 575 26.12 41.67 19.18
C LEU A 575 27.36 41.85 18.29
N GLN A 576 28.44 41.10 18.56
CA GLN A 576 29.62 41.07 17.69
C GLN A 576 29.28 40.55 16.29
N GLU A 577 28.54 39.43 16.19
CA GLU A 577 28.09 38.90 14.88
C GLU A 577 27.18 39.89 14.13
N LEU A 578 26.38 40.70 14.84
CA LEU A 578 25.58 41.74 14.22
C LEU A 578 26.44 42.90 13.71
N GLU A 579 27.44 43.33 14.49
CA GLU A 579 28.36 44.40 14.15
C GLU A 579 29.25 44.01 12.94
N ASP A 580 29.76 42.79 12.91
CA ASP A 580 30.55 42.25 11.79
C ASP A 580 29.72 42.25 10.48
N LEU A 581 28.43 41.87 10.57
CA LEU A 581 27.51 41.87 9.42
C LEU A 581 27.07 43.28 9.00
N GLU A 582 27.07 44.26 9.91
CA GLU A 582 26.77 45.67 9.60
C GLU A 582 27.99 46.42 9.04
N LEU A 583 29.21 46.01 9.41
CA LEU A 583 30.48 46.54 8.90
C LEU A 583 30.96 45.86 7.60
N GLY A 584 30.39 44.71 7.24
CA GLY A 584 30.68 44.00 5.99
C GLY A 584 32.05 43.29 5.97
N LEU A 585 32.53 42.82 7.13
CA LEU A 585 33.81 42.11 7.29
C LEU A 585 33.71 40.59 7.06
#